data_AF-U1RBX7-F1
#
_entry.id   AF-U1RBX7-F1
#
_cell.length_a   1.000
_cell.length_b   1.000
_cell.length_c   1.000
_cell.angle_alpha   90.00
_cell.angle_beta   90.00
_cell.angle_gamma   90.00
#
_symmetry.space_group_name_H-M   'P 1'
#
loop_
_entity.id
_entity.type
_entity.pdbx_description
1 polymer ?
#
loop_
_entity_poly.entity_id
_entity_poly.type
_entity_poly.pdbx_seq_one_letter_code
_entity_poly.pdbx_strand_id
1 'polypeptide(L)'
;MDVSVEWEYTTVPSSATRRFACVSDQDEYNELRQDVPATSTWFMAPRPGMDARRQESYELLELTVDGRPQPIRRSTRATGQTYSVDLDEDARSGKPVRIRQVFRTITPQWSHRLYFAVAQPTRGWSLHLDYTDTTIAEIQVSDTISPTPPALITRSPEAVPGKVIAVEASSWLLPRSGVAFTWATNDELPQTKQPESVASSREG
;
A
#
# COMPACT_ATOMS: atom_id res chain seq x y z
N MET A 1 -1.63 -13.12 -1.43
CA MET A 1 -0.34 -12.54 -1.85
C MET A 1 0.15 -11.65 -0.74
N ASP A 2 1.42 -11.74 -0.38
CA ASP A 2 2.05 -10.84 0.59
C ASP A 2 2.69 -9.68 -0.18
N VAL A 3 2.41 -8.45 0.24
CA VAL A 3 3.04 -7.25 -0.33
C VAL A 3 3.57 -6.39 0.79
N SER A 4 4.71 -5.76 0.56
CA SER A 4 5.29 -4.78 1.47
C SER A 4 5.13 -3.38 0.87
N VAL A 5 4.73 -2.44 1.73
CA VAL A 5 4.49 -1.05 1.34
C VAL A 5 5.33 -0.17 2.25
N GLU A 6 6.21 0.61 1.63
CA GLU A 6 6.84 1.76 2.27
C GLU A 6 6.14 3.03 1.80
N TRP A 7 5.77 3.88 2.74
CA TRP A 7 5.11 5.14 2.47
C TRP A 7 5.78 6.23 3.29
N GLU A 8 6.33 7.24 2.61
CA GLU A 8 6.91 8.42 3.23
C GLU A 8 6.18 9.71 2.83
N TYR A 9 6.04 10.64 3.76
CA TYR A 9 5.47 11.96 3.52
C TYR A 9 5.84 12.96 4.61
N THR A 10 5.89 14.24 4.26
CA THR A 10 6.04 15.33 5.22
C THR A 10 4.70 15.97 5.53
N THR A 11 4.41 16.17 6.81
CA THR A 11 3.15 16.76 7.28
C THR A 11 3.27 17.27 8.73
N VAL A 12 2.28 18.04 9.20
CA VAL A 12 2.12 18.33 10.63
C VAL A 12 1.23 17.24 11.23
N PRO A 13 1.68 16.46 12.24
CA PRO A 13 0.84 15.44 12.87
C PRO A 13 -0.39 16.08 13.51
N SER A 14 -1.56 15.52 13.21
CA SER A 14 -2.87 16.01 13.69
C SER A 14 -3.27 15.47 15.06
N SER A 15 -2.53 14.46 15.56
CA SER A 15 -2.78 13.75 16.81
C SER A 15 -1.45 13.33 17.44
N ALA A 16 -1.43 13.20 18.76
CA ALA A 16 -0.29 12.66 19.50
C ALA A 16 -0.07 11.16 19.26
N THR A 17 -1.10 10.45 18.83
CA THR A 17 -1.02 9.01 18.52
C THR A 17 -1.44 8.79 17.08
N ARG A 18 -0.63 8.02 16.33
CA ARG A 18 -0.98 7.50 15.01
C ARG A 18 -1.46 6.06 15.14
N ARG A 19 -2.57 5.73 14.49
CA ARG A 19 -3.14 4.37 14.50
C ARG A 19 -3.22 3.78 13.11
N PHE A 20 -3.10 2.46 13.03
CA PHE A 20 -3.23 1.66 11.83
C PHE A 20 -4.14 0.48 12.14
N ALA A 21 -5.38 0.56 11.68
CA ALA A 21 -6.40 -0.43 11.96
C ALA A 21 -6.63 -1.30 10.73
N CYS A 22 -6.64 -2.62 10.91
CA CYS A 22 -7.09 -3.59 9.92
C CYS A 22 -8.34 -4.27 10.48
N VAL A 23 -9.49 -4.04 9.85
CA VAL A 23 -10.80 -4.50 10.32
C VAL A 23 -11.58 -5.17 9.21
N SER A 24 -12.40 -6.14 9.58
CA SER A 24 -13.27 -6.86 8.65
C SER A 24 -14.75 -6.50 8.80
N ASP A 25 -15.11 -5.77 9.85
CA ASP A 25 -16.46 -5.26 10.03
C ASP A 25 -16.64 -3.91 9.31
N GLN A 26 -17.74 -3.79 8.57
CA GLN A 26 -18.00 -2.63 7.70
C GLN A 26 -18.38 -1.39 8.52
N ASP A 27 -19.10 -1.57 9.62
CA ASP A 27 -19.55 -0.46 10.47
C ASP A 27 -18.37 0.10 11.26
N GLU A 28 -17.54 -0.77 11.86
CA GLU A 28 -16.29 -0.38 12.51
C GLU A 28 -15.34 0.32 11.53
N TYR A 29 -15.23 -0.18 10.30
CA TYR A 29 -14.44 0.50 9.26
C TYR A 29 -14.94 1.92 8.98
N ASN A 30 -16.26 2.09 8.85
CA ASN A 30 -16.87 3.39 8.58
C ASN A 30 -16.73 4.36 9.76
N GLU A 31 -16.81 3.87 11.00
CA GLU A 31 -16.55 4.63 12.21
C GLU A 31 -15.10 5.12 12.26
N LEU A 32 -14.14 4.22 12.09
CA LEU A 32 -12.71 4.56 12.13
C LEU A 32 -12.29 5.54 11.02
N ARG A 33 -12.99 5.54 9.88
CA ARG A 33 -12.77 6.54 8.82
C ARG A 33 -13.08 7.97 9.24
N GLN A 34 -13.90 8.18 10.28
CA GLN A 34 -14.16 9.52 10.83
C GLN A 34 -12.97 10.07 11.62
N ASP A 35 -12.05 9.19 12.05
CA ASP A 35 -10.82 9.57 12.78
C ASP A 35 -9.62 9.77 11.83
N VAL A 36 -9.85 9.84 10.51
CA VAL A 36 -8.83 10.26 9.55
C VAL A 36 -8.52 11.74 9.81
N PRO A 37 -7.24 12.14 9.95
CA PRO A 37 -6.03 11.39 9.58
C PRO A 37 -5.25 10.81 10.77
N ALA A 38 -5.82 10.74 11.99
CA ALA A 38 -5.17 10.10 13.13
C ALA A 38 -5.13 8.57 12.99
N THR A 39 -6.15 7.97 12.38
CA THR A 39 -6.23 6.54 12.08
C THR A 39 -6.15 6.25 10.57
N SER A 40 -5.21 5.42 10.16
CA SER A 40 -5.16 4.79 8.83
C SER A 40 -5.97 3.49 8.88
N THR A 41 -6.97 3.37 8.03
CA THR A 41 -7.90 2.22 8.06
C THR A 41 -7.73 1.33 6.84
N TRP A 42 -7.53 0.05 7.10
CA TRP A 42 -7.48 -1.02 6.12
C TRP A 42 -8.71 -1.89 6.27
N PHE A 43 -9.57 -1.91 5.24
CA PHE A 43 -10.71 -2.81 5.23
C PHE A 43 -10.31 -4.14 4.63
N MET A 44 -10.35 -5.19 5.44
CA MET A 44 -10.14 -6.56 5.02
C MET A 44 -11.48 -7.27 4.94
N ALA A 45 -12.10 -7.23 3.76
CA ALA A 45 -13.39 -7.88 3.54
C ALA A 45 -13.34 -9.35 4.02
N PRO A 46 -14.32 -9.82 4.82
CA PRO A 46 -14.35 -11.19 5.32
C PRO A 46 -14.42 -12.18 4.16
N ARG A 47 -13.40 -13.03 4.01
CA ARG A 47 -13.30 -14.05 2.95
C ARG A 47 -12.62 -15.30 3.50
N PRO A 48 -12.86 -16.49 2.91
CA PRO A 48 -12.17 -17.71 3.32
C PRO A 48 -10.65 -17.52 3.33
N GLY A 49 -10.01 -17.87 4.45
CA GLY A 49 -8.55 -17.73 4.63
C GLY A 49 -8.08 -16.33 5.00
N MET A 50 -8.97 -15.35 5.18
CA MET A 50 -8.63 -14.01 5.66
C MET A 50 -9.18 -13.78 7.06
N ASP A 51 -8.34 -13.30 7.96
CA ASP A 51 -8.73 -12.94 9.32
C ASP A 51 -8.02 -11.65 9.74
N ALA A 52 -8.75 -10.54 9.74
CA ALA A 52 -8.23 -9.21 10.05
C ALA A 52 -7.57 -9.10 11.44
N ARG A 53 -7.78 -10.08 12.33
CA ARG A 53 -7.17 -10.14 13.67
C ARG A 53 -5.77 -10.75 13.67
N ARG A 54 -5.36 -11.43 12.59
CA ARG A 54 -4.06 -12.11 12.48
C ARG A 54 -2.99 -11.09 12.14
N GLN A 55 -1.86 -11.13 12.84
CA GLN A 55 -0.71 -10.26 12.54
C GLN A 55 -0.25 -10.41 11.09
N GLU A 56 -0.22 -11.63 10.56
CA GLU A 56 0.14 -11.90 9.16
C GLU A 56 -0.81 -11.22 8.15
N SER A 57 -2.03 -10.88 8.54
CA SER A 57 -2.99 -10.23 7.64
C SER A 57 -2.69 -8.75 7.40
N TYR A 58 -2.14 -8.06 8.40
CA TYR A 58 -1.67 -6.68 8.32
C TYR A 58 -0.70 -6.44 9.47
N GLU A 59 0.51 -6.01 9.16
CA GLU A 59 1.51 -5.72 10.17
C GLU A 59 2.26 -4.43 9.85
N LEU A 60 2.19 -3.48 10.77
CA LEU A 60 3.07 -2.32 10.78
C LEU A 60 4.45 -2.75 11.28
N LEU A 61 5.44 -2.72 10.40
CA LEU A 61 6.81 -3.15 10.65
C LEU A 61 7.67 -2.02 11.21
N GLU A 62 7.52 -0.81 10.66
CA GLU A 62 8.30 0.35 11.03
C GLU A 62 7.44 1.62 10.99
N LEU A 63 7.67 2.51 11.95
CA LEU A 63 7.31 3.92 11.82
C LEU A 63 8.47 4.76 12.33
N THR A 64 8.93 5.70 11.51
CA THR A 64 9.92 6.71 11.90
C THR A 64 9.39 8.12 11.70
N VAL A 65 9.84 9.03 12.55
CA VAL A 65 9.63 10.48 12.41
C VAL A 65 10.99 11.14 12.27
N ASP A 66 11.24 11.78 11.14
CA ASP A 66 12.55 12.34 10.75
C ASP A 66 13.69 11.31 10.89
N GLY A 67 13.39 10.03 10.62
CA GLY A 67 14.33 8.91 10.77
C GLY A 67 14.48 8.37 12.21
N ARG A 68 13.81 8.96 13.20
CA ARG A 68 13.77 8.43 14.58
C ARG A 68 12.69 7.35 14.72
N PRO A 69 13.03 6.10 15.08
CA PRO A 69 12.04 5.04 15.28
C PRO A 69 11.05 5.37 16.39
N GLN A 70 9.77 5.12 16.14
CA GLN A 70 8.70 5.30 17.12
C GLN A 70 8.21 3.93 17.64
N PRO A 71 7.99 3.75 18.95
CA PRO A 71 7.53 2.48 19.50
C PRO A 71 6.14 2.07 19.00
N ILE A 72 6.02 0.83 18.53
CA ILE A 72 4.77 0.29 17.98
C ILE A 72 4.13 -0.64 19.01
N ARG A 73 2.82 -0.47 19.26
CA ARG A 73 2.02 -1.38 20.09
C ARG A 73 0.90 -1.98 19.27
N ARG A 74 0.74 -3.30 19.32
CA ARG A 74 -0.34 -4.03 18.65
C ARG A 74 -1.43 -4.40 19.66
N SER A 75 -2.68 -4.26 19.24
CA SER A 75 -3.86 -4.74 19.97
C SER A 75 -4.82 -5.45 19.02
N THR A 76 -5.62 -6.39 19.54
CA THR A 76 -6.61 -7.14 18.77
C THR A 76 -8.00 -6.97 19.37
N ARG A 77 -9.02 -6.93 18.51
CA ARG A 77 -10.45 -6.88 18.87
C ARG A 77 -11.20 -8.03 18.18
N ALA A 78 -12.50 -8.12 18.39
CA ALA A 78 -13.34 -9.18 17.83
C ALA A 78 -13.32 -9.23 16.30
N THR A 79 -13.14 -8.08 15.65
CA THR A 79 -13.35 -7.83 14.22
C THR A 79 -12.08 -7.35 13.51
N GLY A 80 -10.95 -7.28 14.21
CA GLY A 80 -9.71 -6.78 13.61
C GLY A 80 -8.56 -6.58 14.61
N GLN A 81 -7.60 -5.77 14.19
CA GLN A 81 -6.42 -5.40 14.96
C GLN A 81 -6.06 -3.93 14.73
N THR A 82 -5.39 -3.33 15.71
CA THR A 82 -4.90 -1.95 15.61
C THR A 82 -3.47 -1.86 16.13
N TYR A 83 -2.61 -1.28 15.32
CA TYR A 83 -1.29 -0.80 15.73
C TYR A 83 -1.42 0.66 16.16
N SER A 84 -0.87 1.00 17.32
CA SER A 84 -0.83 2.36 17.86
C SER A 84 0.61 2.78 18.09
N VAL A 85 0.91 4.01 17.69
CA VAL A 85 2.23 4.63 17.82
C VAL A 85 2.04 5.98 18.48
N ASP A 86 2.49 6.10 19.73
CA ASP A 86 2.55 7.38 20.42
C ASP A 86 3.77 8.14 19.92
N LEU A 87 3.54 9.30 19.30
CA LEU A 87 4.58 10.12 18.72
C LEU A 87 5.39 10.80 19.84
N ASP A 88 6.70 10.87 19.65
CA ASP A 88 7.61 11.56 20.57
C ASP A 88 7.31 13.08 20.69
N GLU A 89 8.01 13.76 21.60
CA GLU A 89 7.81 15.20 21.82
C GLU A 89 8.18 16.05 20.59
N ASP A 90 9.26 15.70 19.89
CA ASP A 90 9.73 16.41 18.70
C ASP A 90 8.71 16.32 17.55
N ALA A 91 8.15 15.13 17.34
CA ALA A 91 7.07 14.88 16.39
C ALA A 91 5.81 15.70 16.70
N ARG A 92 5.58 16.03 17.98
CA ARG A 92 4.40 16.79 18.45
C ARG A 92 4.66 18.29 18.55
N SER A 93 5.79 18.79 18.05
CA SER A 93 6.19 20.20 18.12
C SER A 93 5.32 21.18 17.31
N GLY A 94 4.33 20.70 16.56
CA GLY A 94 3.49 21.53 15.67
C GLY A 94 4.17 21.94 14.37
N LYS A 95 5.38 21.44 14.11
CA LYS A 95 6.12 21.66 12.86
C LYS A 95 5.91 20.50 11.89
N PRO A 96 6.09 20.73 10.59
CA PRO A 96 6.12 19.63 9.63
C PRO A 96 7.28 18.68 9.92
N VAL A 97 6.98 17.39 9.97
CA VAL A 97 7.95 16.30 10.16
C VAL A 97 7.77 15.26 9.05
N ARG A 98 8.84 14.52 8.75
CA ARG A 98 8.83 13.43 7.77
C ARG A 98 8.42 12.13 8.46
N ILE A 99 7.27 11.59 8.09
CA ILE A 99 6.78 10.30 8.57
C ILE A 99 7.09 9.27 7.49
N ARG A 100 7.82 8.21 7.86
CA ARG A 100 8.01 7.01 7.05
C ARG A 100 7.40 5.84 7.78
N GLN A 101 6.57 5.07 7.08
CA GLN A 101 5.93 3.88 7.61
C GLN A 101 6.14 2.71 6.65
N VAL A 102 6.43 1.55 7.20
CA VAL A 102 6.56 0.31 6.45
C VAL A 102 5.56 -0.68 7.03
N PHE A 103 4.72 -1.26 6.19
CA PHE A 103 3.81 -2.32 6.60
C PHE A 103 3.75 -3.41 5.54
N ARG A 104 3.41 -4.61 5.98
CA ARG A 104 3.05 -5.73 5.10
C ARG A 104 1.57 -6.05 5.25
N THR A 105 0.96 -6.54 4.19
CA THR A 105 -0.45 -6.92 4.19
C THR A 105 -0.70 -8.05 3.21
N ILE A 106 -1.62 -8.96 3.56
CA ILE A 106 -2.09 -9.93 2.59
C ILE A 106 -3.20 -9.31 1.76
N THR A 107 -3.06 -9.43 0.45
CA THR A 107 -4.12 -9.13 -0.50
C THR A 107 -4.54 -10.41 -1.24
N PRO A 108 -5.85 -10.64 -1.46
CA PRO A 108 -6.29 -11.71 -2.32
C PRO A 108 -5.80 -11.47 -3.75
N GLN A 109 -5.33 -12.52 -4.40
CA GLN A 109 -4.87 -12.46 -5.81
C GLN A 109 -5.95 -11.92 -6.75
N TRP A 110 -7.20 -12.31 -6.52
CA TRP A 110 -8.38 -11.90 -7.27
C TRP A 110 -8.92 -10.50 -6.95
N SER A 111 -8.31 -9.78 -6.00
CA SER A 111 -8.76 -8.41 -5.70
C SER A 111 -8.38 -7.43 -6.81
N HIS A 112 -7.35 -7.77 -7.60
CA HIS A 112 -6.81 -7.02 -8.75
C HIS A 112 -6.55 -5.52 -8.51
N ARG A 113 -6.61 -5.05 -7.26
CA ARG A 113 -6.44 -3.64 -6.92
C ARG A 113 -5.98 -3.42 -5.48
N LEU A 114 -5.00 -2.54 -5.32
CA LEU A 114 -4.67 -1.85 -4.07
C LEU A 114 -4.82 -0.34 -4.28
N TYR A 115 -5.39 0.36 -3.31
CA TYR A 115 -5.57 1.80 -3.36
C TYR A 115 -5.06 2.47 -2.09
N PHE A 116 -4.29 3.54 -2.28
CA PHE A 116 -3.57 4.26 -1.25
C PHE A 116 -3.95 5.74 -1.31
N ALA A 117 -4.72 6.19 -0.32
CA ALA A 117 -5.24 7.56 -0.27
C ALA A 117 -4.39 8.48 0.61
N VAL A 118 -4.10 9.67 0.11
CA VAL A 118 -3.52 10.77 0.89
C VAL A 118 -4.57 11.22 1.93
N ALA A 119 -4.24 11.01 3.20
CA ALA A 119 -5.17 11.22 4.31
C ALA A 119 -5.30 12.70 4.73
N GLN A 120 -4.22 13.46 4.59
CA GLN A 120 -4.15 14.87 4.97
C GLN A 120 -3.21 15.62 4.03
N PRO A 121 -3.11 16.96 4.08
CA PRO A 121 -2.15 17.69 3.28
C PRO A 121 -0.71 17.20 3.55
N THR A 122 -0.03 16.75 2.49
CA THR A 122 1.34 16.24 2.57
C THR A 122 2.23 16.81 1.48
N ARG A 123 3.53 16.87 1.74
CA ARG A 123 4.57 17.23 0.76
C ARG A 123 5.67 16.16 0.75
N GLY A 124 6.41 16.04 -0.36
CA GLY A 124 7.53 15.10 -0.46
C GLY A 124 7.04 13.67 -0.23
N TRP A 125 6.01 13.30 -0.97
CA TRP A 125 5.30 12.05 -0.82
C TRP A 125 5.97 10.98 -1.69
N SER A 126 6.22 9.81 -1.12
CA SER A 126 6.66 8.64 -1.87
C SER A 126 5.94 7.38 -1.38
N LEU A 127 5.69 6.47 -2.31
CA LEU A 127 5.12 5.16 -2.02
C LEU A 127 5.85 4.11 -2.84
N HIS A 128 6.37 3.10 -2.15
CA HIS A 128 7.07 1.97 -2.72
C HIS A 128 6.23 0.73 -2.45
N LEU A 129 5.83 0.04 -3.52
CA LEU A 129 5.14 -1.25 -3.45
C LEU A 129 6.11 -2.33 -3.88
N ASP A 130 6.51 -3.18 -2.94
CA ASP A 130 7.25 -4.42 -3.19
C ASP A 130 6.27 -5.59 -3.29
N TYR A 131 6.29 -6.23 -4.46
CA TYR A 131 5.46 -7.39 -4.79
C TYR A 131 6.33 -8.55 -5.32
N THR A 132 7.61 -8.59 -4.93
CA THR A 132 8.59 -9.59 -5.34
C THR A 132 8.08 -11.02 -5.12
N ASP A 133 7.57 -11.30 -3.92
CA ASP A 133 7.12 -12.63 -3.51
C ASP A 133 5.66 -12.92 -3.89
N THR A 134 5.26 -12.48 -5.09
CA THR A 134 3.89 -12.67 -5.62
C THR A 134 3.89 -13.27 -7.02
N THR A 135 2.76 -13.87 -7.39
CA THR A 135 2.48 -14.39 -8.75
C THR A 135 1.97 -13.31 -9.71
N ILE A 136 2.04 -12.03 -9.31
CA ILE A 136 1.67 -10.90 -10.18
C ILE A 136 2.63 -10.86 -11.37
N ALA A 137 2.05 -10.85 -12.57
CA ALA A 137 2.77 -10.84 -13.83
C ALA A 137 2.89 -9.41 -14.37
N GLU A 138 1.77 -8.71 -14.46
CA GLU A 138 1.69 -7.34 -14.92
C GLU A 138 0.98 -6.46 -13.91
N ILE A 139 1.49 -5.25 -13.72
CA ILE A 139 0.94 -4.27 -12.79
C ILE A 139 0.89 -2.89 -13.44
N GLN A 140 -0.27 -2.25 -13.35
CA GLN A 140 -0.54 -0.91 -13.85
C GLN A 140 -0.69 0.05 -12.68
N VAL A 141 -0.19 1.27 -12.87
CA VAL A 141 -0.31 2.35 -11.90
C VAL A 141 -1.26 3.37 -12.51
N SER A 142 -2.28 3.73 -11.74
CA SER A 142 -3.14 4.86 -12.03
C SER A 142 -3.21 5.73 -10.80
N ASP A 143 -3.30 7.03 -10.98
CA ASP A 143 -3.32 7.94 -9.86
C ASP A 143 -4.31 9.09 -10.08
N THR A 144 -4.77 9.63 -8.95
CA THR A 144 -5.58 10.85 -8.90
C THR A 144 -4.80 11.99 -8.24
N ILE A 145 -3.48 11.81 -8.07
CA ILE A 145 -2.59 12.85 -7.59
C ILE A 145 -2.29 13.75 -8.79
N SER A 146 -2.55 15.05 -8.69
CA SER A 146 -2.22 16.00 -9.75
C SER A 146 -1.13 16.97 -9.29
N PRO A 147 0.07 16.47 -8.91
CA PRO A 147 1.17 17.33 -8.52
C PRO A 147 1.69 18.14 -9.72
N THR A 148 2.39 19.24 -9.43
CA THR A 148 3.15 19.99 -10.43
C THR A 148 4.56 20.19 -9.88
N PRO A 149 5.60 19.55 -10.48
CA PRO A 149 5.57 18.68 -11.67
C PRO A 149 4.80 17.35 -11.45
N PRO A 150 4.44 16.63 -12.54
CA PRO A 150 3.78 15.32 -12.45
C PRO A 150 4.56 14.31 -11.59
N ALA A 151 3.85 13.33 -11.05
CA ALA A 151 4.48 12.28 -10.24
C ALA A 151 5.46 11.45 -11.09
N LEU A 152 6.59 11.08 -10.48
CA LEU A 152 7.55 10.18 -11.08
C LEU A 152 7.17 8.74 -10.72
N ILE A 153 7.04 7.88 -11.71
CA ILE A 153 6.78 6.45 -11.53
C ILE A 153 8.02 5.68 -12.01
N THR A 154 8.67 4.97 -11.09
CA THR A 154 9.85 4.16 -11.37
C THR A 154 9.54 2.69 -11.12
N ARG A 155 10.05 1.80 -11.96
CA ARG A 155 9.87 0.35 -11.87
C ARG A 155 11.22 -0.33 -11.81
N SER A 156 11.34 -1.40 -11.03
CA SER A 156 12.49 -2.29 -11.11
C SER A 156 12.71 -2.77 -12.56
N PRO A 157 13.96 -2.79 -13.05
CA PRO A 157 14.28 -3.42 -14.33
C PRO A 157 13.89 -4.90 -14.34
N GLU A 158 13.46 -5.43 -15.49
CA GLU A 158 13.11 -6.86 -15.63
C GLU A 158 14.29 -7.80 -15.32
N ALA A 159 15.53 -7.31 -15.46
CA ALA A 159 16.74 -8.08 -15.22
C ALA A 159 17.07 -8.32 -13.73
N VAL A 160 16.39 -7.63 -12.80
CA VAL A 160 16.59 -7.86 -11.35
C VAL A 160 15.46 -8.71 -10.76
N PRO A 161 15.75 -9.61 -9.80
CA PRO A 161 14.70 -10.43 -9.18
C PRO A 161 13.63 -9.61 -8.42
N GLY A 162 14.03 -8.48 -7.83
CA GLY A 162 13.14 -7.64 -7.02
C GLY A 162 12.12 -6.88 -7.85
N LYS A 163 10.84 -7.01 -7.51
CA LYS A 163 9.73 -6.33 -8.19
C LYS A 163 9.20 -5.19 -7.31
N VAL A 164 9.65 -3.97 -7.59
CA VAL A 164 9.27 -2.77 -6.85
C VAL A 164 8.75 -1.71 -7.81
N ILE A 165 7.67 -1.03 -7.42
CA ILE A 165 7.23 0.22 -8.04
C ILE A 165 7.36 1.34 -7.02
N ALA A 166 8.04 2.42 -7.40
CA ALA A 166 8.06 3.66 -6.66
C ALA A 166 7.19 4.72 -7.37
N VAL A 167 6.35 5.42 -6.61
CA VAL A 167 5.60 6.59 -7.06
C VAL A 167 5.98 7.76 -6.16
N GLU A 168 6.47 8.84 -6.75
CA GLU A 168 7.04 9.97 -6.03
C GLU A 168 6.44 11.30 -6.49
N ALA A 169 6.08 12.16 -5.54
CA ALA A 169 5.56 13.49 -5.79
C ALA A 169 6.23 14.52 -4.86
N SER A 170 6.94 15.48 -5.45
CA SER A 170 7.69 16.50 -4.72
C SER A 170 6.84 17.71 -4.28
N SER A 171 5.70 17.95 -4.96
CA SER A 171 4.79 19.04 -4.62
C SER A 171 3.84 18.67 -3.49
N TRP A 172 2.97 19.62 -3.12
CA TRP A 172 1.87 19.36 -2.20
C TRP A 172 0.85 18.42 -2.84
N LEU A 173 0.32 17.50 -2.03
CA LEU A 173 -0.80 16.64 -2.37
C LEU A 173 -1.99 16.96 -1.45
N LEU A 174 -3.18 16.97 -2.03
CA LEU A 174 -4.43 17.24 -1.32
C LEU A 174 -5.07 15.95 -0.81
N PRO A 175 -5.81 15.99 0.31
CA PRO A 175 -6.54 14.84 0.82
C PRO A 175 -7.49 14.24 -0.22
N ARG A 176 -7.73 12.92 -0.13
CA ARG A 176 -8.59 12.13 -1.04
C ARG A 176 -8.04 11.90 -2.46
N SER A 177 -6.89 12.50 -2.79
CA SER A 177 -6.08 12.01 -3.91
C SER A 177 -5.37 10.71 -3.51
N GLY A 178 -4.86 9.95 -4.48
CA GLY A 178 -4.15 8.72 -4.17
C GLY A 178 -3.66 7.97 -5.39
N VAL A 179 -3.11 6.79 -5.15
CA VAL A 179 -2.56 5.90 -6.18
C VAL A 179 -3.26 4.55 -6.10
N ALA A 180 -3.66 4.03 -7.25
CA ALA A 180 -4.18 2.68 -7.41
C ALA A 180 -3.18 1.83 -8.21
N PHE A 181 -2.89 0.65 -7.66
CA PHE A 181 -2.16 -0.42 -8.33
C PHE A 181 -3.17 -1.47 -8.75
N THR A 182 -3.20 -1.80 -10.03
CA THR A 182 -4.05 -2.88 -10.56
C THR A 182 -3.21 -3.92 -11.26
N TRP A 183 -3.53 -5.20 -11.15
CA TRP A 183 -2.68 -6.26 -11.70
C TRP A 183 -3.44 -7.41 -12.34
N ALA A 184 -2.70 -8.15 -13.18
CA ALA A 184 -3.05 -9.45 -13.71
C ALA A 184 -1.98 -10.49 -13.29
N THR A 185 -2.41 -11.74 -13.16
CA THR A 185 -1.51 -12.87 -12.89
C THR A 185 -1.17 -13.66 -14.14
N ASN A 186 -0.13 -14.50 -14.10
CA ASN A 186 0.31 -15.26 -15.28
C ASN A 186 -0.81 -16.11 -15.90
N ASP A 187 -1.69 -16.67 -15.05
CA ASP A 187 -2.81 -17.51 -15.51
C ASP A 187 -3.94 -16.70 -16.18
N GLU A 188 -3.94 -15.39 -16.00
CA GLU A 188 -4.93 -14.45 -16.57
C GLU A 188 -4.44 -13.79 -17.86
N LEU A 189 -3.13 -13.87 -18.15
CA LEU A 189 -2.58 -13.31 -19.38
C LEU A 189 -3.03 -14.13 -20.60
N PRO A 190 -3.27 -13.48 -21.76
CA PRO A 190 -3.60 -14.19 -22.99
C PRO A 190 -2.54 -15.22 -23.32
N GLN A 191 -2.90 -16.51 -23.32
CA GLN A 191 -1.98 -17.55 -23.79
C GLN A 191 -1.79 -17.39 -25.29
N THR A 192 -0.64 -16.86 -25.71
CA THR A 192 -0.25 -16.86 -27.12
C THR A 192 0.03 -18.30 -27.57
N LYS A 193 -1.03 -19.06 -27.88
CA LYS A 193 -0.88 -20.32 -28.61
C LYS A 193 -0.41 -19.97 -30.02
N GLN A 194 0.88 -20.05 -30.26
CA GLN A 194 1.43 -20.06 -31.60
C GLN A 194 0.87 -21.32 -32.31
N PRO A 195 0.12 -21.21 -33.42
CA PRO A 195 -0.25 -22.41 -34.16
C PRO A 195 1.05 -23.01 -34.71
N GLU A 196 1.33 -24.26 -34.32
CA GLU A 196 2.34 -25.09 -34.98
C GLU A 196 2.06 -25.05 -36.49
N SER A 197 3.00 -24.49 -37.24
CA SER A 197 3.03 -24.62 -38.68
C SER A 197 3.17 -26.12 -38.98
N VAL A 198 2.05 -26.77 -39.32
CA VAL A 198 2.08 -28.09 -39.93
C VAL A 198 2.68 -27.91 -41.32
N ALA A 199 3.99 -28.06 -41.41
CA ALA A 199 4.67 -28.36 -42.65
C ALA A 199 4.13 -29.71 -43.16
N SER A 200 3.15 -29.67 -44.04
CA SER A 200 2.82 -30.82 -44.88
C SER A 200 3.50 -30.65 -46.22
N SER A 201 4.76 -31.07 -46.28
CA SER A 201 5.37 -31.51 -47.52
C SER A 201 4.56 -32.69 -48.06
N ARG A 202 4.06 -32.59 -49.29
CA ARG A 202 3.94 -33.74 -50.17
C ARG A 202 4.00 -33.27 -51.63
N GLU A 203 5.14 -33.60 -52.23
CA GLU A 203 5.29 -33.83 -53.66
C GLU A 203 4.24 -34.84 -54.17
N GLY A 204 3.82 -34.67 -55.42
CA GLY A 204 2.93 -35.56 -56.15
C GLY A 204 2.16 -34.84 -57.24
#